data_AF-A0A6J1Q5C0-F1
#
_entry.id   AF-A0A6J1Q5C0-F1
#
_cell.length_a   1.000
_cell.length_b   1.000
_cell.length_c   1.000
_cell.angle_alpha   90.00
_cell.angle_beta   90.00
_cell.angle_gamma   90.00
#
_symmetry.space_group_name_H-M   'P 1'
#
loop_
_entity.id
_entity.type
_entity.pdbx_description
1 polymer ?
#
loop_
_entity_poly.entity_id
_entity_poly.type
_entity_poly.pdbx_seq_one_letter_code
_entity_poly.pdbx_strand_id
1 'polypeptide(L)'
;MTDNQYKWKGKFVTEKKNKCMKIRSENGKKRKKEPESSHIVERHRIIDIDHAAKNMHCSFCKERLHLEDITKEIVKGAASIFEVQCKNCLKKNTVKSGKEYTNFTNPSTGRPLFTINTKTLAKTALGVLHAGAGSTQLNKIFNCMDLPNINDQLFKKHERIIGPIVEFVAKES
;
A
#
# COMPACT_ATOMS: atom_id res chain seq x y z
N MET A 1 9.38 32.96 -40.33
CA MET A 1 9.57 32.42 -38.96
C MET A 1 8.73 31.15 -38.87
N THR A 2 9.35 29.97 -38.87
CA THR A 2 8.64 28.68 -38.88
C THR A 2 8.16 28.35 -37.47
N ASP A 3 6.87 28.51 -37.22
CA ASP A 3 6.23 28.04 -36.00
C ASP A 3 6.30 26.50 -35.96
N ASN A 4 7.25 25.98 -35.19
CA ASN A 4 7.32 24.55 -34.89
C ASN A 4 6.08 24.16 -34.09
N GLN A 5 5.04 23.72 -34.79
CA GLN A 5 3.81 23.24 -34.19
C GLN A 5 4.02 21.82 -33.66
N TYR A 6 4.21 21.69 -32.35
CA TYR A 6 4.38 20.41 -31.69
C TYR A 6 3.05 19.64 -31.61
N LYS A 7 3.06 18.34 -31.91
CA LYS A 7 1.90 17.45 -31.80
C LYS A 7 2.15 16.27 -30.86
N TRP A 8 1.14 15.87 -30.10
CA TRP A 8 1.13 14.66 -29.27
C TRP A 8 -0.19 13.91 -29.45
N LYS A 9 -0.14 12.64 -29.85
CA LYS A 9 -1.32 11.82 -30.22
C LYS A 9 -2.28 12.57 -31.17
N GLY A 10 -1.72 13.21 -32.20
CA GLY A 10 -2.48 13.94 -33.22
C GLY A 10 -2.98 15.33 -32.81
N LYS A 11 -2.90 15.72 -31.54
CA LYS A 11 -3.34 17.06 -31.07
C LYS A 11 -2.18 18.04 -31.01
N PHE A 12 -2.43 19.30 -31.38
CA PHE A 12 -1.47 20.38 -31.21
C PHE A 12 -1.24 20.67 -29.72
N VAL A 13 0.02 20.85 -29.35
CA VAL A 13 0.46 21.12 -27.98
C VAL A 13 1.62 22.11 -27.99
N THR A 14 1.79 22.80 -26.87
CA THR A 14 2.95 23.66 -26.66
C THR A 14 4.23 22.82 -26.53
N GLU A 15 5.37 23.42 -26.84
CA GLU A 15 6.69 22.79 -26.72
C GLU A 15 6.93 22.19 -25.33
N LYS A 16 6.64 22.98 -24.28
CA LYS A 16 6.77 22.59 -22.88
C LYS A 16 5.95 21.33 -22.56
N LYS A 17 4.72 21.26 -23.07
CA LYS A 17 3.83 20.12 -22.86
C LYS A 17 4.30 18.89 -23.64
N ASN A 18 4.81 19.06 -24.85
CA ASN A 18 5.39 17.96 -25.63
C ASN A 18 6.64 17.37 -24.96
N LYS A 19 7.56 18.22 -24.48
CA LYS A 19 8.76 17.79 -23.74
C LYS A 19 8.40 17.00 -22.47
N CYS A 20 7.48 17.52 -21.65
CA CYS A 20 7.01 16.80 -20.45
C CYS A 20 6.38 15.44 -20.77
N MET A 21 5.62 15.33 -21.86
CA MET A 21 4.95 14.08 -22.25
C MET A 21 5.95 13.04 -22.78
N LYS A 22 6.98 13.46 -23.53
CA LYS A 22 8.10 12.59 -23.93
C LYS A 22 8.86 12.04 -22.73
N ILE A 23 9.25 12.90 -21.79
CA ILE A 23 9.94 12.50 -20.55
C ILE A 23 9.08 11.50 -19.75
N ARG A 24 7.77 11.75 -19.61
CA ARG A 24 6.86 10.81 -18.94
C ARG A 24 6.76 9.46 -19.67
N SER A 25 6.71 9.47 -20.99
CA SER A 25 6.68 8.24 -21.79
C SER A 25 7.99 7.46 -21.68
N GLU A 26 9.13 8.14 -21.68
CA GLU A 26 10.46 7.54 -21.52
C GLU A 26 10.65 6.99 -20.10
N ASN A 27 10.24 7.72 -19.06
CA ASN A 27 10.26 7.23 -17.68
C ASN A 27 9.32 6.04 -17.48
N GLY A 28 8.17 6.01 -18.17
CA GLY A 28 7.29 4.84 -18.20
C GLY A 28 7.93 3.61 -18.85
N LYS A 29 8.77 3.80 -19.88
CA LYS A 29 9.53 2.72 -20.54
C LYS A 29 10.79 2.29 -19.76
N LYS A 30 11.41 3.21 -19.00
CA LYS A 30 12.58 2.95 -18.14
C LYS A 30 12.23 2.23 -16.83
N ARG A 31 10.94 2.13 -16.47
CA ARG A 31 10.44 1.08 -15.56
C ARG A 31 10.53 -0.29 -16.26
N LYS A 32 11.74 -0.71 -16.64
CA LYS A 32 12.00 -2.11 -17.00
C LYS A 32 11.94 -2.90 -15.70
N LYS A 33 11.18 -3.99 -15.75
CA LYS A 33 11.04 -5.00 -14.70
C LYS A 33 12.43 -5.43 -14.23
N GLU A 34 12.65 -5.33 -12.92
CA GLU A 34 13.70 -6.07 -12.22
C GLU A 34 13.51 -7.57 -12.50
N PRO A 35 14.59 -8.38 -12.44
CA PRO A 35 14.49 -9.82 -12.65
C PRO A 35 13.39 -10.40 -11.74
N GLU A 36 12.42 -11.09 -12.35
CA GLU A 36 11.29 -11.68 -11.64
C GLU A 36 11.84 -12.73 -10.67
N SER A 37 11.99 -12.35 -9.41
CA SER A 37 12.23 -13.30 -8.34
C SER A 37 11.00 -14.19 -8.21
N SER A 38 11.17 -15.50 -8.10
CA SER A 38 10.06 -16.45 -7.92
C SER A 38 9.37 -16.35 -6.55
N HIS A 39 9.63 -15.28 -5.79
CA HIS A 39 9.06 -15.07 -4.47
C HIS A 39 7.65 -14.49 -4.60
N ILE A 40 6.68 -15.17 -4.00
CA ILE A 40 5.28 -14.75 -3.97
C ILE A 40 5.10 -13.41 -3.24
N VAL A 41 6.04 -13.08 -2.34
CA VAL A 41 6.12 -11.80 -1.64
C VAL A 41 7.38 -11.07 -2.12
N GLU A 42 7.21 -10.12 -3.03
CA GLU A 42 8.34 -9.45 -3.72
C GLU A 42 8.96 -8.28 -2.93
N ARG A 43 8.28 -7.73 -1.91
CA ARG A 43 8.72 -6.52 -1.19
C ARG A 43 8.56 -6.66 0.33
N HIS A 44 9.12 -5.75 1.12
CA HIS A 44 8.97 -5.76 2.57
C HIS A 44 7.51 -5.55 3.02
N ARG A 45 7.15 -6.10 4.19
CA ARG A 45 5.81 -6.03 4.78
C ARG A 45 5.82 -5.55 6.22
N ILE A 46 4.83 -4.75 6.56
CA ILE A 46 4.56 -4.33 7.94
C ILE A 46 3.62 -5.36 8.57
N ILE A 47 4.07 -6.01 9.64
CA ILE A 47 3.36 -7.10 10.31
C ILE A 47 3.25 -6.79 11.80
N ASP A 48 2.06 -7.00 12.37
CA ASP A 48 1.86 -7.08 13.81
C ASP A 48 2.29 -8.49 14.24
N ILE A 49 3.52 -8.59 14.76
CA ILE A 49 4.18 -9.87 15.06
C ILE A 49 3.34 -10.70 16.01
N ASP A 50 2.79 -10.10 17.08
CA ASP A 50 1.96 -10.80 18.07
C ASP A 50 0.69 -11.36 17.44
N HIS A 51 0.05 -10.59 16.56
CA HIS A 51 -1.13 -11.06 15.85
C HIS A 51 -0.78 -12.17 14.85
N ALA A 52 0.26 -12.00 14.06
CA ALA A 52 0.68 -12.98 13.06
C ALA A 52 1.07 -14.30 13.72
N ALA A 53 1.90 -14.26 14.76
CA ALA A 53 2.36 -15.46 15.48
C ALA A 53 1.18 -16.29 16.03
N LYS A 54 0.16 -15.63 16.59
CA LYS A 54 -1.05 -16.32 17.08
C LYS A 54 -1.84 -17.01 15.96
N ASN A 55 -1.86 -16.41 14.77
CA ASN A 55 -2.63 -16.92 13.63
C ASN A 55 -1.83 -17.82 12.68
N MET A 56 -0.53 -18.02 12.91
CA MET A 56 0.34 -18.92 12.14
C MET A 56 0.20 -20.39 12.58
N HIS A 57 -1.05 -20.83 12.73
CA HIS A 57 -1.40 -22.21 13.03
C HIS A 57 -2.48 -22.68 12.06
N CYS A 58 -2.39 -23.93 11.62
CA CYS A 58 -3.38 -24.50 10.74
C CYS A 58 -4.74 -24.58 11.46
N SER A 59 -5.81 -24.10 10.82
CA SER A 59 -7.15 -24.15 11.41
C SER A 59 -7.64 -25.58 11.63
N PHE A 60 -7.13 -26.53 10.84
CA PHE A 60 -7.55 -27.93 10.83
C PHE A 60 -6.72 -28.83 11.76
N CYS A 61 -5.39 -28.93 11.55
CA CYS A 61 -4.54 -29.83 12.33
C CYS A 61 -3.74 -29.13 13.45
N LYS A 62 -3.89 -27.81 13.61
CA LYS A 62 -3.18 -26.98 14.60
C LYS A 62 -1.65 -26.92 14.47
N GLU A 63 -1.09 -27.58 13.46
CA GLU A 63 0.33 -27.50 13.13
C GLU A 63 0.78 -26.06 12.84
N ARG A 64 2.03 -25.73 13.16
CA ARG A 64 2.59 -24.41 12.86
C ARG A 64 2.69 -24.22 11.34
N LEU A 65 2.36 -23.02 10.89
CA LEU A 65 2.50 -22.61 9.49
C LEU A 65 3.84 -21.89 9.34
N HIS A 66 4.52 -22.08 8.19
CA HIS A 66 5.76 -21.38 7.87
C HIS A 66 5.53 -20.31 6.81
N LEU A 67 6.29 -19.20 6.90
CA LEU A 67 6.22 -18.12 5.91
C LEU A 67 6.71 -18.57 4.52
N GLU A 68 7.57 -19.58 4.46
CA GLU A 68 8.03 -20.18 3.20
C GLU A 68 6.90 -20.84 2.42
N ASP A 69 5.83 -21.28 3.11
CA ASP A 69 4.69 -21.97 2.50
C ASP A 69 3.57 -21.01 2.08
N ILE A 70 3.86 -19.71 1.98
CA ILE A 70 2.93 -18.73 1.41
C ILE A 70 2.77 -19.07 -0.07
N THR A 71 1.54 -19.40 -0.46
CA THR A 71 1.15 -19.70 -1.85
C THR A 71 0.57 -18.49 -2.57
N LYS A 72 0.03 -17.52 -1.82
CA LYS A 72 -0.55 -16.30 -2.36
C LYS A 72 -0.53 -15.18 -1.34
N GLU A 73 -0.37 -13.95 -1.82
CA GLU A 73 -0.55 -12.74 -1.02
C GLU A 73 -1.61 -11.83 -1.65
N ILE A 74 -2.46 -11.23 -0.81
CA ILE A 74 -3.34 -10.12 -1.17
C ILE A 74 -2.93 -8.90 -0.34
N VAL A 75 -2.31 -7.92 -1.00
CA VAL A 75 -1.91 -6.66 -0.39
C VAL A 75 -3.13 -5.73 -0.27
N LYS A 76 -3.33 -5.15 0.91
CA LYS A 76 -4.38 -4.19 1.23
C LYS A 76 -3.77 -2.98 1.93
N GLY A 77 -3.18 -2.06 1.16
CA GLY A 77 -2.46 -0.91 1.72
C GLY A 77 -1.15 -1.37 2.37
N ALA A 78 -0.96 -1.07 3.65
CA ALA A 78 0.20 -1.53 4.42
C ALA A 78 0.01 -2.93 5.03
N ALA A 79 -1.24 -3.43 5.08
CA ALA A 79 -1.56 -4.77 5.56
C ALA A 79 -1.59 -5.79 4.42
N SER A 80 -1.34 -7.06 4.75
CA SER A 80 -1.40 -8.18 3.82
C SER A 80 -2.22 -9.33 4.36
N ILE A 81 -2.79 -10.09 3.44
CA ILE A 81 -3.44 -11.37 3.72
C ILE A 81 -2.65 -12.44 2.99
N PHE A 82 -2.09 -13.37 3.75
CA PHE A 82 -1.32 -14.50 3.26
C PHE A 82 -2.19 -15.75 3.18
N GLU A 83 -2.06 -16.50 2.09
CA GLU A 83 -2.61 -17.84 1.95
C GLU A 83 -1.47 -18.84 2.10
N VAL A 84 -1.44 -19.56 3.22
CA VAL A 84 -0.35 -20.46 3.61
C VAL A 84 -0.82 -21.91 3.52
N GLN A 85 -0.08 -22.75 2.80
CA GLN A 85 -0.39 -24.18 2.71
C GLN A 85 0.22 -24.91 3.90
N CYS A 86 -0.58 -25.68 4.63
CA CYS A 86 -0.05 -26.52 5.71
C CYS A 86 0.69 -27.73 5.12
N LYS A 87 1.95 -27.97 5.49
CA LYS A 87 2.69 -29.15 5.04
C LYS A 87 2.11 -30.48 5.55
N ASN A 88 1.49 -30.47 6.73
CA ASN A 88 0.96 -31.68 7.36
C ASN A 88 -0.38 -32.12 6.72
N CYS A 89 -1.39 -31.25 6.66
CA CYS A 89 -2.72 -31.61 6.15
C CYS A 89 -3.02 -31.09 4.73
N LEU A 90 -2.08 -30.38 4.10
CA LEU A 90 -2.18 -29.79 2.76
C LEU A 90 -3.30 -28.75 2.55
N LYS A 91 -4.06 -28.44 3.61
CA LYS A 91 -5.12 -27.42 3.56
C LYS A 91 -4.52 -26.02 3.58
N LYS A 92 -5.16 -25.12 2.84
CA LYS A 92 -4.79 -23.71 2.77
C LYS A 92 -5.40 -22.94 3.94
N ASN A 93 -4.60 -22.07 4.53
CA ASN A 93 -4.97 -21.27 5.70
C ASN A 93 -4.79 -19.79 5.36
N THR A 94 -5.70 -18.97 5.85
CA THR A 94 -5.61 -17.52 5.67
C THR A 94 -5.01 -16.90 6.92
N VAL A 95 -3.84 -16.27 6.77
CA VAL A 95 -3.15 -15.56 7.84
C VAL A 95 -3.12 -14.07 7.52
N LYS A 96 -3.56 -13.25 8.45
CA LYS A 96 -3.62 -11.79 8.30
C LYS A 96 -2.40 -11.17 8.96
N SER A 97 -1.80 -10.15 8.33
CA SER A 97 -0.62 -9.48 8.89
C SER A 97 -0.92 -8.66 10.14
N GLY A 98 -2.20 -8.38 10.44
CA GLY A 98 -2.61 -7.70 11.66
C GLY A 98 -4.11 -7.79 11.92
N LYS A 99 -4.49 -7.31 13.11
CA LYS A 99 -5.88 -7.31 13.58
C LYS A 99 -6.81 -6.57 12.61
N GLU A 100 -8.07 -6.96 12.62
CA GLU A 100 -9.15 -6.27 11.93
C GLU A 100 -10.08 -5.63 12.95
N TYR A 101 -10.58 -4.43 12.65
CA TYR A 101 -11.70 -3.85 13.37
C TYR A 101 -12.97 -4.58 12.93
N THR A 102 -13.54 -5.37 13.84
CA THR A 102 -14.80 -6.09 13.61
C THR A 102 -16.01 -5.16 13.60
N ASN A 103 -15.93 -4.05 14.36
CA ASN A 103 -17.06 -3.14 14.56
C ASN A 103 -17.04 -1.94 13.61
N PHE A 104 -15.92 -1.71 12.91
CA PHE A 104 -15.78 -0.64 11.93
C PHE A 104 -15.50 -1.25 10.55
N THR A 105 -16.55 -1.31 9.74
CA THR A 105 -16.45 -1.71 8.33
C THR A 105 -16.17 -0.49 7.46
N ASN A 106 -15.52 -0.71 6.33
CA ASN A 106 -15.37 0.32 5.32
C ASN A 106 -16.75 0.67 4.75
N PRO A 107 -17.23 1.93 4.87
CA PRO A 107 -18.57 2.31 4.39
C PRO A 107 -18.75 2.06 2.89
N SER A 108 -17.66 2.10 2.12
CA SER A 108 -17.69 1.91 0.68
C SER A 108 -17.64 0.44 0.24
N THR A 109 -17.16 -0.48 1.09
CA THR A 109 -16.95 -1.89 0.67
C THR A 109 -17.53 -2.92 1.62
N GLY A 110 -18.08 -2.51 2.77
CA GLY A 110 -18.61 -3.39 3.83
C GLY A 110 -17.56 -4.29 4.51
N ARG A 111 -16.27 -4.16 4.15
CA ARG A 111 -15.19 -5.04 4.62
C ARG A 111 -14.56 -4.48 5.91
N PRO A 112 -14.14 -5.35 6.84
CA PRO A 112 -13.46 -4.91 8.06
C PRO A 112 -12.15 -4.19 7.72
N LEU A 113 -11.84 -3.15 8.50
CA LEU A 113 -10.63 -2.35 8.34
C LEU A 113 -9.48 -2.97 9.14
N PHE A 114 -8.30 -3.11 8.52
CA PHE A 114 -7.11 -3.56 9.24
C PHE A 114 -6.65 -2.51 10.25
N THR A 115 -6.37 -2.96 11.47
CA THR A 115 -5.79 -2.16 12.55
C THR A 115 -4.42 -1.64 12.17
N ILE A 116 -3.63 -2.42 11.43
CA ILE A 116 -2.36 -1.94 10.88
C ILE A 116 -2.62 -0.75 9.98
N ASN A 117 -3.50 -0.84 8.98
CA ASN A 117 -3.81 0.30 8.13
C ASN A 117 -4.35 1.48 8.93
N THR A 118 -5.35 1.28 9.78
CA THR A 118 -5.93 2.41 10.51
C THR A 118 -4.95 3.05 11.51
N LYS A 119 -4.22 2.29 12.33
CA LYS A 119 -3.25 2.86 13.29
C LYS A 119 -1.98 3.34 12.62
N THR A 120 -1.34 2.51 11.78
CA THR A 120 -0.07 2.89 11.16
C THR A 120 -0.30 3.94 10.09
N LEU A 121 -1.26 3.76 9.19
CA LEU A 121 -1.51 4.69 8.10
C LEU A 121 -2.13 6.00 8.60
N ALA A 122 -2.95 5.99 9.67
CA ALA A 122 -3.36 7.26 10.28
C ALA A 122 -2.18 7.97 10.94
N LYS A 123 -1.36 7.29 11.75
CA LYS A 123 -0.16 7.91 12.34
C LYS A 123 0.82 8.40 11.28
N THR A 124 0.99 7.64 10.20
CA THR A 124 1.81 8.02 9.05
C THR A 124 1.20 9.22 8.34
N ALA A 125 -0.12 9.26 8.12
CA ALA A 125 -0.79 10.43 7.55
C ALA A 125 -0.61 11.67 8.43
N LEU A 126 -0.77 11.55 9.76
CA LEU A 126 -0.51 12.62 10.70
C LEU A 126 0.94 13.12 10.61
N GLY A 127 1.92 12.21 10.64
CA GLY A 127 3.34 12.58 10.52
C GLY A 127 3.69 13.21 9.16
N VAL A 128 3.10 12.71 8.08
CA VAL A 128 3.25 13.24 6.72
C VAL A 128 2.64 14.64 6.61
N LEU A 129 1.46 14.87 7.19
CA LEU A 129 0.82 16.18 7.25
C LEU A 129 1.63 17.18 8.09
N HIS A 130 2.11 16.77 9.27
CA HIS A 130 3.01 17.60 10.09
C HIS A 130 4.30 17.96 9.36
N ALA A 131 4.80 17.06 8.49
CA ALA A 131 5.97 17.32 7.65
C ALA A 131 5.66 18.15 6.39
N GLY A 132 4.42 18.61 6.19
CA GLY A 132 4.00 19.33 4.98
C GLY A 132 4.06 18.49 3.70
N ALA A 133 4.00 17.16 3.84
CA ALA A 133 4.09 16.20 2.75
C ALA A 133 2.71 15.59 2.44
N GLY A 134 2.57 14.98 1.27
CA GLY A 134 1.36 14.28 0.83
C GLY A 134 1.62 12.80 0.50
N SER A 135 0.58 12.12 0.01
CA SER A 135 0.64 10.70 -0.34
C SER A 135 1.73 10.35 -1.35
N THR A 136 2.04 11.26 -2.27
CA THR A 136 3.09 11.05 -3.28
C THR A 136 4.48 11.04 -2.65
N GLN A 137 4.77 11.97 -1.73
CA GLN A 137 6.03 11.98 -1.00
C GLN A 137 6.15 10.75 -0.10
N LEU A 138 5.06 10.35 0.57
CA LEU A 138 5.04 9.12 1.36
C LEU A 138 5.36 7.90 0.52
N ASN A 139 4.72 7.76 -0.65
CA ASN A 139 4.99 6.65 -1.56
C ASN A 139 6.44 6.64 -2.07
N LYS A 140 7.10 7.81 -2.24
CA LYS A 140 8.54 7.85 -2.55
C LYS A 140 9.36 7.23 -1.42
N ILE A 141 9.08 7.60 -0.17
CA ILE A 141 9.75 7.02 1.00
C ILE A 141 9.50 5.51 1.08
N PHE A 142 8.26 5.07 0.87
CA PHE A 142 7.91 3.65 0.87
C PHE A 142 8.66 2.89 -0.24
N ASN A 143 8.78 3.47 -1.43
CA ASN A 143 9.58 2.84 -2.48
C ASN A 143 11.08 2.77 -2.12
N CYS A 144 11.64 3.76 -1.43
CA CYS A 144 13.02 3.70 -0.94
C CYS A 144 13.23 2.62 0.14
N MET A 145 12.21 2.32 0.94
CA MET A 145 12.24 1.23 1.94
C MET A 145 11.78 -0.12 1.39
N ASP A 146 11.50 -0.18 0.10
CA ASP A 146 10.87 -1.31 -0.59
C ASP A 146 9.59 -1.82 0.10
N LEU A 147 8.67 -0.90 0.41
CA LEU A 147 7.35 -1.17 0.97
C LEU A 147 6.25 -1.00 -0.09
N PRO A 148 5.11 -1.73 0.03
CA PRO A 148 3.99 -1.60 -0.88
C PRO A 148 3.40 -0.19 -0.83
N ASN A 149 3.13 0.38 -2.01
CA ASN A 149 2.58 1.73 -2.12
C ASN A 149 1.15 1.79 -1.56
N ILE A 150 0.82 2.93 -0.96
CA ILE A 150 -0.52 3.23 -0.47
C ILE A 150 -1.31 3.93 -1.57
N ASN A 151 -2.55 3.47 -1.80
CA ASN A 151 -3.48 4.14 -2.71
C ASN A 151 -3.86 5.53 -2.16
N ASP A 152 -3.80 6.56 -2.99
CA ASP A 152 -4.19 7.92 -2.65
C ASP A 152 -5.60 8.02 -2.04
N GLN A 153 -6.55 7.21 -2.51
CA GLN A 153 -7.90 7.16 -1.92
C GLN A 153 -7.88 6.67 -0.47
N LEU A 154 -7.05 5.65 -0.19
CA LEU A 154 -6.89 5.11 1.15
C LEU A 154 -6.21 6.13 2.07
N PHE A 155 -5.19 6.83 1.56
CA PHE A 155 -4.50 7.90 2.28
C PHE A 155 -5.47 9.03 2.63
N LYS A 156 -6.18 9.61 1.64
CA LYS A 156 -7.15 10.70 1.86
C LYS A 156 -8.25 10.35 2.84
N LYS A 157 -8.67 9.08 2.86
CA LYS A 157 -9.66 8.61 3.83
C LYS A 157 -9.12 8.73 5.27
N HIS A 158 -7.87 8.34 5.50
CA HIS A 158 -7.26 8.43 6.82
C HIS A 158 -6.89 9.87 7.18
N GLU A 159 -6.46 10.66 6.21
CA GLU A 159 -6.26 12.10 6.33
C GLU A 159 -7.53 12.80 6.87
N ARG A 160 -8.70 12.50 6.29
CA ARG A 160 -10.00 13.06 6.74
C ARG A 160 -10.41 12.61 8.14
N ILE A 161 -10.02 11.41 8.57
CA ILE A 161 -10.27 10.93 9.94
C ILE A 161 -9.47 11.74 10.95
N ILE A 162 -8.27 12.18 10.57
CA ILE A 162 -7.32 12.89 11.43
C ILE A 162 -7.55 14.40 11.41
N GLY A 163 -8.05 14.97 10.31
CA GLY A 163 -8.28 16.41 10.14
C GLY A 163 -8.92 17.08 11.37
N PRO A 164 -10.05 16.57 11.90
CA PRO A 164 -10.67 17.15 13.09
C PRO A 164 -9.78 17.14 14.34
N ILE A 165 -8.95 16.10 14.50
CA ILE A 165 -8.01 15.98 15.63
C ILE A 165 -6.90 17.02 15.49
N VAL A 166 -6.37 17.21 14.28
CA VAL A 166 -5.33 18.20 14.00
C VAL A 166 -5.87 19.62 14.20
N GLU A 167 -7.09 19.90 13.73
CA GLU A 167 -7.76 21.19 13.94
C GLU A 167 -8.01 21.48 15.42
N PHE A 168 -8.40 20.46 16.21
CA PHE A 168 -8.59 20.60 17.64
C PHE A 168 -7.26 20.96 18.34
N VAL A 169 -6.20 20.19 18.09
CA VAL A 169 -4.86 20.45 18.66
C VAL A 169 -4.32 21.82 18.24
N ALA A 170 -4.57 22.24 17.00
CA ALA A 170 -4.16 23.55 16.50
C ALA A 170 -4.93 24.72 17.15
N LYS A 171 -6.16 24.51 17.63
CA LYS A 171 -6.94 25.52 18.35
C LYS A 171 -6.56 25.64 19.83
N GLU A 172 -5.95 24.60 20.40
CA GLU A 172 -5.41 24.61 21.77
C GLU A 172 -3.99 25.19 21.87
N SER A 173 -3.34 25.45 20.73
CA SER A 173 -1.98 26.03 20.63
C SER A 173 -2.03 27.52 20.31
#